data_AF-A0A971UIQ8-F1
#
_entry.id   AF-A0A971UIQ8-F1
#
_cell.length_a   1.000
_cell.length_b   1.000
_cell.length_c   1.000
_cell.angle_alpha   90.00
_cell.angle_beta   90.00
_cell.angle_gamma   90.00
#
_symmetry.space_group_name_H-M   'P 1'
#
loop_
_entity.id
_entity.type
_entity.pdbx_description
1 polymer ?
#
loop_
_entity_poly.entity_id
_entity_poly.type
_entity_poly.pdbx_seq_one_letter_code
_entity_poly.pdbx_strand_id
1 'polypeptide(L)'
;MCSTRVWAGACAVLCGCAMLLLCGVLGGGAFASEPGSNFLFTRDTGGNEFSLALRHRVPVAAGSGQHHTLTEPACWPASQTAVIVCDMWDSHHCLNAVRRVREMAPRMNEFLHAARRAGALVIHAPSDCMAAYAEHPARRRAQEAPRATNLPAEIGQWCQRIAAEEQVVYPIDQSDGGEDDDPQEHAQWETQLKAEGRDPAAPWKQQIDLLEICDDDAISDRGEEVWNLLESRGIQHVMLVGVHTNMCVLGRPFGLRQLVQHGKRVVLVRDLTDTMYNPQRSPFVQHHSGTDLIVEYIEKCVCPTITSNQLLGGTPFRFSSDRRKHLAIIMSEDEYQTDRTLTLFAREHLQRDFRLSFFYADAADAQSLPGIAQLAEADAAVISIRRRALPKRQLDVFRRFVADGKPIVALRTASHAFALRASEPPAGHDVWPEFDRDVLGGNYQGHHGNQPGTGPATWVWILPEAHGHDLLQGLPAGEWTVSSWLYKTQPLGPQAVPLMMGRVDDLPHEPVTWTNTHSGGGRVFYTSLGHPDDFQLPAFRRLLLNGTYWAAGLEVPREAMDRQPPATPAPDARGAN
;
A
#
# COMPACT_ATOMS: atom_id res chain seq x y z
N MET A 1 55.26 -13.81 -65.24
CA MET A 1 56.57 -13.13 -65.36
C MET A 1 56.37 -11.85 -66.16
N CYS A 2 56.76 -10.69 -65.59
CA CYS A 2 57.09 -9.38 -66.19
C CYS A 2 56.20 -8.79 -67.32
N SER A 3 55.90 -7.49 -67.44
CA SER A 3 56.67 -6.29 -67.12
C SER A 3 55.84 -5.02 -67.50
N THR A 4 56.29 -3.84 -67.01
CA THR A 4 56.21 -2.47 -67.61
C THR A 4 54.95 -1.57 -67.52
N ARG A 5 55.23 -0.27 -67.21
CA ARG A 5 54.62 1.02 -67.68
C ARG A 5 53.24 1.44 -67.10
N VAL A 6 52.77 2.69 -66.96
CA VAL A 6 53.20 4.13 -66.98
C VAL A 6 51.89 4.98 -66.85
N TRP A 7 51.91 6.20 -66.25
CA TRP A 7 50.92 7.34 -66.30
C TRP A 7 49.54 7.19 -65.60
N ALA A 8 48.96 8.15 -64.85
CA ALA A 8 48.63 9.60 -64.95
C ALA A 8 47.20 9.91 -65.47
N GLY A 9 46.45 10.80 -64.78
CA GLY A 9 45.15 11.39 -65.18
C GLY A 9 43.98 10.98 -64.26
N ALA A 10 43.30 11.85 -63.50
CA ALA A 10 42.42 13.00 -63.83
C ALA A 10 40.92 12.64 -63.90
N CYS A 11 40.11 13.41 -63.14
CA CYS A 11 38.68 13.73 -63.27
C CYS A 11 37.64 12.63 -63.60
N ALA A 12 36.62 12.48 -62.76
CA ALA A 12 35.32 13.15 -62.97
C ALA A 12 34.25 12.67 -61.98
N VAL A 13 33.41 13.62 -61.62
CA VAL A 13 32.12 13.57 -60.91
C VAL A 13 31.18 12.52 -61.51
N LEU A 14 30.43 11.79 -60.68
CA LEU A 14 28.96 11.69 -60.81
C LEU A 14 28.28 10.99 -59.62
N CYS A 15 27.20 11.65 -59.22
CA CYS A 15 26.15 11.29 -58.28
C CYS A 15 25.63 9.85 -58.41
N GLY A 16 25.23 9.24 -57.28
CA GLY A 16 24.38 8.06 -57.31
C GLY A 16 24.22 7.38 -55.95
N CYS A 17 23.13 7.71 -55.26
CA CYS A 17 22.63 6.98 -54.08
C CYS A 17 22.42 5.49 -54.38
N ALA A 18 22.82 4.60 -53.46
CA ALA A 18 22.05 3.42 -53.04
C ALA A 18 22.72 2.71 -51.86
N MET A 19 21.94 2.53 -50.80
CA MET A 19 22.20 1.64 -49.66
C MET A 19 22.36 0.18 -50.11
N LEU A 20 23.30 -0.55 -49.50
CA LEU A 20 23.22 -2.00 -49.30
C LEU A 20 24.03 -2.40 -48.05
N LEU A 21 23.28 -2.89 -47.06
CA LEU A 21 23.55 -4.03 -46.16
C LEU A 21 25.00 -4.39 -45.81
N LEU A 22 25.30 -4.39 -44.50
CA LEU A 22 26.18 -5.40 -43.89
C LEU A 22 25.71 -5.75 -42.48
N CYS A 23 25.39 -7.03 -42.32
CA CYS A 23 25.08 -7.69 -41.05
C CYS A 23 26.30 -7.77 -40.12
N GLY A 24 26.04 -7.53 -38.83
CA GLY A 24 26.50 -8.35 -37.71
C GLY A 24 27.96 -8.24 -37.26
N VAL A 25 28.17 -7.83 -35.99
CA VAL A 25 28.45 -8.75 -34.87
C VAL A 25 28.81 -7.95 -33.60
N LEU A 26 27.98 -8.15 -32.56
CA LEU A 26 28.23 -8.22 -31.11
C LEU A 26 28.92 -7.07 -30.37
N GLY A 27 28.13 -6.44 -29.49
CA GLY A 27 28.60 -5.63 -28.36
C GLY A 27 27.42 -5.33 -27.43
N GLY A 28 27.01 -6.31 -26.63
CA GLY A 28 25.94 -6.16 -25.64
C GLY A 28 26.34 -5.19 -24.54
N GLY A 29 25.77 -3.98 -24.58
CA GLY A 29 25.71 -3.05 -23.48
C GLY A 29 24.25 -2.84 -23.12
N ALA A 30 23.78 -3.50 -22.07
CA ALA A 30 22.47 -3.25 -21.48
C ALA A 30 22.50 -1.85 -20.84
N PHE A 31 21.96 -0.86 -21.55
CA PHE A 31 21.58 0.41 -20.94
C PHE A 31 20.32 0.15 -20.10
N ALA A 32 20.51 -0.13 -18.81
CA ALA A 32 19.46 -0.02 -17.82
C ALA A 32 19.30 1.48 -17.47
N SER A 33 18.30 2.13 -18.04
CA SER A 33 17.88 3.49 -17.65
C SER A 33 16.72 3.43 -16.66
N GLU A 34 17.02 3.81 -15.41
CA GLU A 34 16.21 4.41 -14.32
C GLU A 34 14.92 3.71 -13.80
N PRO A 35 14.64 3.80 -12.47
CA PRO A 35 13.86 4.95 -11.98
C PRO A 35 14.30 5.50 -10.60
N GLY A 36 14.32 6.83 -10.49
CA GLY A 36 14.44 7.58 -9.23
C GLY A 36 13.88 9.00 -9.36
N SER A 37 12.77 9.28 -8.66
CA SER A 37 12.16 10.59 -8.36
C SER A 37 11.58 11.43 -9.52
N ASN A 38 10.38 11.99 -9.28
CA ASN A 38 9.61 12.90 -10.16
C ASN A 38 9.18 12.33 -11.51
N PHE A 39 8.24 11.39 -11.48
CA PHE A 39 7.37 11.22 -12.64
C PHE A 39 6.36 12.37 -12.72
N LEU A 40 6.78 13.48 -13.31
CA LEU A 40 5.91 14.24 -14.18
C LEU A 40 5.56 13.32 -15.37
N PHE A 41 4.59 12.42 -15.18
CA PHE A 41 3.98 11.67 -16.28
C PHE A 41 3.10 12.63 -17.08
N THR A 42 3.74 13.43 -17.93
CA THR A 42 3.11 14.05 -19.11
C THR A 42 4.03 13.82 -20.29
N ARG A 43 4.32 12.54 -20.59
CA ARG A 43 4.52 12.20 -21.99
C ARG A 43 3.14 11.92 -22.54
N ASP A 44 2.63 12.89 -23.29
CA ASP A 44 1.54 12.70 -24.22
C ASP A 44 1.94 11.55 -25.17
N THR A 45 1.51 10.33 -24.85
CA THR A 45 1.74 9.12 -25.65
C THR A 45 0.74 9.04 -26.80
N GLY A 46 0.36 10.15 -27.43
CA GLY A 46 -0.43 10.13 -28.68
C GLY A 46 -1.66 9.23 -28.64
N GLY A 47 -2.28 9.09 -27.47
CA GLY A 47 -3.59 8.46 -27.26
C GLY A 47 -3.74 6.94 -27.45
N ASN A 48 -2.68 6.12 -27.54
CA ASN A 48 -2.86 4.68 -27.89
C ASN A 48 -2.30 3.65 -26.89
N GLU A 49 -1.61 4.06 -25.83
CA GLU A 49 -1.02 3.16 -24.83
C GLU A 49 -1.12 3.73 -23.40
N PHE A 50 -1.24 2.85 -22.41
CA PHE A 50 -1.19 3.17 -20.99
C PHE A 50 0.19 2.86 -20.41
N SER A 51 0.89 3.88 -19.89
CA SER A 51 2.11 3.71 -19.10
C SER A 51 1.72 3.53 -17.63
N LEU A 52 1.89 2.33 -17.11
CA LEU A 52 1.41 1.92 -15.80
C LEU A 52 2.58 1.54 -14.87
N ALA A 53 2.33 1.71 -13.58
CA ALA A 53 3.18 1.27 -12.49
C ALA A 53 2.39 0.24 -11.66
N LEU A 54 2.63 -1.04 -11.95
CA LEU A 54 1.91 -2.18 -11.40
C LEU A 54 2.42 -2.52 -10.01
N ARG A 55 1.61 -2.29 -8.97
CA ARG A 55 1.97 -2.61 -7.58
C ARG A 55 1.60 -4.04 -7.23
N HIS A 56 2.53 -4.81 -6.68
CA HIS A 56 2.29 -6.17 -6.22
C HIS A 56 3.10 -6.45 -4.94
N ARG A 57 2.85 -7.58 -4.28
CA ARG A 57 3.53 -7.96 -3.04
C ARG A 57 4.18 -9.32 -3.16
N VAL A 58 5.49 -9.38 -2.85
CA VAL A 58 6.26 -10.62 -2.87
C VAL A 58 6.72 -10.97 -1.45
N PRO A 59 6.73 -12.25 -1.04
CA PRO A 59 7.27 -12.65 0.26
C PRO A 59 8.74 -12.20 0.41
N VAL A 60 9.11 -11.70 1.59
CA VAL A 60 10.51 -11.37 1.93
C VAL A 60 11.36 -12.64 1.92
N ALA A 61 10.83 -13.70 2.54
CA ALA A 61 11.35 -15.04 2.49
C ALA A 61 10.19 -16.05 2.58
N ALA A 62 10.40 -17.27 2.09
CA ALA A 62 9.40 -18.34 2.16
C ALA A 62 8.96 -18.57 3.61
N GLY A 63 7.64 -18.55 3.86
CA GLY A 63 7.07 -18.78 5.19
C GLY A 63 7.24 -17.64 6.21
N SER A 64 7.85 -16.51 5.84
CA SER A 64 8.05 -15.37 6.77
C SER A 64 6.75 -14.64 7.17
N GLY A 65 5.71 -14.71 6.33
CA GLY A 65 4.50 -13.88 6.45
C GLY A 65 4.72 -12.40 6.10
N GLN A 66 5.97 -11.97 5.91
CA GLN A 66 6.36 -10.62 5.54
C GLN A 66 6.44 -10.48 4.03
N HIS A 67 6.12 -9.30 3.51
CA HIS A 67 6.11 -9.05 2.07
C HIS A 67 6.74 -7.70 1.72
N HIS A 68 7.54 -7.66 0.67
CA HIS A 68 7.94 -6.43 0.01
C HIS A 68 6.79 -5.92 -0.87
N THR A 69 6.55 -4.61 -0.83
CA THR A 69 5.63 -3.96 -1.77
C THR A 69 6.45 -3.39 -2.92
N LEU A 70 6.31 -3.98 -4.10
CA LEU A 70 7.11 -3.64 -5.27
C LEU A 70 6.25 -3.00 -6.35
N THR A 71 6.90 -2.36 -7.31
CA THR A 71 6.24 -1.74 -8.45
C THR A 71 6.99 -2.05 -9.72
N GLU A 72 6.28 -2.52 -10.73
CA GLU A 72 6.82 -2.86 -12.04
C GLU A 72 6.25 -1.94 -13.11
N PRO A 73 7.08 -1.33 -13.97
CA PRO A 73 6.60 -0.57 -15.10
C PRO A 73 5.96 -1.50 -16.13
N ALA A 74 4.84 -1.08 -16.71
CA ALA A 74 4.19 -1.77 -17.81
C ALA A 74 3.68 -0.77 -18.85
N CYS A 75 3.70 -1.16 -20.13
CA CYS A 75 3.04 -0.43 -21.20
C CYS A 75 1.95 -1.31 -21.81
N TRP A 76 0.69 -0.87 -21.76
CA TRP A 76 -0.46 -1.64 -22.25
C TRP A 76 -1.09 -0.93 -23.45
N PRO A 77 -1.16 -1.57 -24.63
CA PRO A 77 -1.87 -1.02 -25.77
C PRO A 77 -3.35 -0.83 -25.43
N ALA A 78 -3.86 0.38 -25.59
CA ALA A 78 -5.23 0.71 -25.19
C ALA A 78 -6.26 -0.07 -26.03
N SER A 79 -5.97 -0.31 -27.31
CA SER A 79 -6.79 -1.17 -28.19
C SER A 79 -6.86 -2.63 -27.76
N GLN A 80 -5.94 -3.09 -26.90
CA GLN A 80 -5.94 -4.44 -26.31
C GLN A 80 -6.32 -4.42 -24.83
N THR A 81 -6.88 -3.31 -24.33
CA THR A 81 -7.24 -3.10 -22.94
C THR A 81 -8.74 -2.85 -22.80
N ALA A 82 -9.35 -3.46 -21.78
CA ALA A 82 -10.71 -3.14 -21.35
C ALA A 82 -10.72 -2.63 -19.91
N VAL A 83 -11.68 -1.74 -19.60
CA VAL A 83 -12.08 -1.42 -18.23
C VAL A 83 -13.42 -2.10 -17.96
N ILE A 84 -13.50 -2.90 -16.90
CA ILE A 84 -14.76 -3.51 -16.45
C ILE A 84 -15.22 -2.77 -15.20
N VAL A 85 -16.47 -2.27 -15.23
CA VAL A 85 -17.15 -1.60 -14.11
C VAL A 85 -18.02 -2.62 -13.40
N CYS A 86 -17.57 -3.09 -12.24
CA CYS A 86 -18.27 -4.09 -11.45
C CYS A 86 -19.29 -3.42 -10.51
N ASP A 87 -20.57 -3.75 -10.67
CA ASP A 87 -21.60 -3.61 -9.63
C ASP A 87 -21.73 -2.18 -9.02
N MET A 88 -21.48 -1.13 -9.80
CA MET A 88 -21.69 0.26 -9.38
C MET A 88 -23.18 0.65 -9.40
N TRP A 89 -23.97 0.06 -8.49
CA TRP A 89 -25.43 0.16 -8.48
C TRP A 89 -25.98 1.54 -8.08
N ASP A 90 -27.24 1.81 -8.47
CA ASP A 90 -27.99 3.02 -8.14
C ASP A 90 -28.45 3.10 -6.68
N SER A 91 -28.50 1.96 -5.99
CA SER A 91 -28.87 1.84 -4.58
C SER A 91 -28.27 0.58 -3.95
N HIS A 92 -28.30 0.48 -2.62
CA HIS A 92 -27.81 -0.66 -1.85
C HIS A 92 -28.51 -0.74 -0.49
N HIS A 93 -28.55 -1.93 0.14
CA HIS A 93 -29.18 -2.11 1.45
C HIS A 93 -28.44 -1.35 2.56
N CYS A 94 -27.11 -1.27 2.46
CA CYS A 94 -26.24 -0.40 3.26
C CYS A 94 -26.24 1.03 2.72
N LEU A 95 -26.70 2.00 3.52
CA LEU A 95 -26.72 3.43 3.20
C LEU A 95 -25.30 3.99 3.04
N ASN A 96 -24.37 3.56 3.89
CA ASN A 96 -22.97 3.96 3.82
C ASN A 96 -22.29 3.47 2.53
N ALA A 97 -22.65 2.29 2.02
CA ALA A 97 -22.23 1.85 0.69
C ALA A 97 -22.77 2.76 -0.42
N VAL A 98 -24.06 3.17 -0.36
CA VAL A 98 -24.63 4.15 -1.31
C VAL A 98 -23.87 5.47 -1.28
N ARG A 99 -23.52 5.98 -0.08
CA ARG A 99 -22.74 7.21 0.10
C ARG A 99 -21.35 7.09 -0.55
N ARG A 100 -20.63 5.99 -0.29
CA ARG A 100 -19.30 5.73 -0.88
C ARG A 100 -19.35 5.58 -2.40
N VAL A 101 -20.31 4.82 -2.93
CA VAL A 101 -20.52 4.68 -4.39
C VAL A 101 -20.71 6.05 -5.04
N ARG A 102 -21.59 6.90 -4.48
CA ARG A 102 -21.85 8.25 -5.00
C ARG A 102 -20.62 9.16 -4.94
N GLU A 103 -19.82 9.07 -3.89
CA GLU A 103 -18.61 9.87 -3.74
C GLU A 103 -17.51 9.47 -4.74
N MET A 104 -17.36 8.17 -5.00
CA MET A 104 -16.34 7.63 -5.89
C MET A 104 -16.71 7.74 -7.38
N ALA A 105 -17.99 7.65 -7.72
CA ALA A 105 -18.47 7.58 -9.10
C ALA A 105 -17.98 8.73 -10.00
N PRO A 106 -17.92 10.02 -9.58
CA PRO A 106 -17.42 11.09 -10.44
C PRO A 106 -15.98 10.86 -10.91
N ARG A 107 -15.09 10.47 -9.99
CA ARG A 107 -13.68 10.19 -10.31
C ARG A 107 -13.53 8.93 -11.15
N MET A 108 -14.38 7.93 -10.92
CA MET A 108 -14.46 6.75 -11.78
C MET A 108 -14.92 7.14 -13.20
N ASN A 109 -15.91 8.01 -13.35
CA ASN A 109 -16.37 8.46 -14.66
C ASN A 109 -15.27 9.20 -15.44
N GLU A 110 -14.47 10.05 -14.78
CA GLU A 110 -13.26 10.66 -15.37
C GLU A 110 -12.30 9.60 -15.90
N PHE A 111 -12.05 8.55 -15.10
CA PHE A 111 -11.20 7.42 -15.46
C PHE A 111 -11.72 6.69 -16.69
N LEU A 112 -13.03 6.40 -16.74
CA LEU A 112 -13.66 5.76 -17.89
C LEU A 112 -13.54 6.62 -19.15
N HIS A 113 -13.76 7.93 -19.06
CA HIS A 113 -13.55 8.82 -20.20
C HIS A 113 -12.09 8.85 -20.67
N ALA A 114 -11.12 8.84 -19.75
CA ALA A 114 -9.70 8.78 -20.12
C ALA A 114 -9.35 7.46 -20.80
N ALA A 115 -9.85 6.33 -20.29
CA ALA A 115 -9.66 5.03 -20.89
C ALA A 115 -10.27 4.95 -22.31
N ARG A 116 -11.52 5.43 -22.49
CA ARG A 116 -12.18 5.50 -23.80
C ARG A 116 -11.42 6.39 -24.79
N ARG A 117 -10.97 7.57 -24.36
CA ARG A 117 -10.19 8.49 -25.21
C ARG A 117 -8.89 7.86 -25.70
N ALA A 118 -8.30 6.96 -24.90
CA ALA A 118 -7.12 6.20 -25.31
C ALA A 118 -7.45 5.01 -26.24
N GLY A 119 -8.73 4.64 -26.40
CA GLY A 119 -9.17 3.53 -27.23
C GLY A 119 -9.43 2.22 -26.50
N ALA A 120 -9.50 2.23 -25.16
CA ALA A 120 -9.91 1.07 -24.39
C ALA A 120 -11.43 0.82 -24.47
N LEU A 121 -11.83 -0.44 -24.45
CA LEU A 121 -13.23 -0.84 -24.32
C LEU A 121 -13.69 -0.63 -22.86
N VAL A 122 -14.88 -0.06 -22.64
CA VAL A 122 -15.52 -0.07 -21.32
C VAL A 122 -16.68 -1.06 -21.31
N ILE A 123 -16.71 -1.94 -20.31
CA ILE A 123 -17.77 -2.92 -20.08
C ILE A 123 -18.42 -2.62 -18.74
N HIS A 124 -19.70 -2.30 -18.75
CA HIS A 124 -20.50 -2.12 -17.54
C HIS A 124 -21.14 -3.44 -17.14
N ALA A 125 -20.89 -3.88 -15.91
CA ALA A 125 -21.40 -5.12 -15.37
C ALA A 125 -22.21 -4.87 -14.08
N PRO A 126 -23.38 -4.20 -14.16
CA PRO A 126 -24.29 -4.04 -13.02
C PRO A 126 -25.07 -5.33 -12.83
N SER A 127 -24.49 -6.27 -12.07
CA SER A 127 -25.10 -7.58 -11.86
C SER A 127 -26.48 -7.46 -11.23
N ASP A 128 -27.35 -8.41 -11.57
CA ASP A 128 -28.74 -8.47 -11.08
C ASP A 128 -29.62 -7.29 -11.57
N CYS A 129 -29.12 -6.46 -12.51
CA CYS A 129 -29.84 -5.32 -13.08
C CYS A 129 -30.09 -5.41 -14.60
N MET A 130 -29.82 -6.55 -15.23
CA MET A 130 -29.88 -6.68 -16.70
C MET A 130 -31.25 -6.34 -17.31
N ALA A 131 -32.34 -6.48 -16.56
CA ALA A 131 -33.69 -6.13 -17.02
C ALA A 131 -33.81 -4.64 -17.45
N ALA A 132 -33.11 -3.72 -16.77
CA ALA A 132 -33.09 -2.31 -17.12
C ALA A 132 -32.41 -2.02 -18.48
N TYR A 133 -31.60 -2.97 -18.96
CA TYR A 133 -30.76 -2.81 -20.15
C TYR A 133 -31.18 -3.73 -21.30
N ALA A 134 -32.31 -4.43 -21.21
CA ALA A 134 -32.71 -5.45 -22.19
C ALA A 134 -32.66 -4.97 -23.65
N GLU A 135 -33.13 -3.74 -23.91
CA GLU A 135 -33.16 -3.13 -25.25
C GLU A 135 -31.96 -2.20 -25.54
N HIS A 136 -31.07 -2.01 -24.56
CA HIS A 136 -29.97 -1.06 -24.65
C HIS A 136 -28.96 -1.51 -25.72
N PRO A 137 -28.48 -0.62 -26.63
CA PRO A 137 -27.52 -0.99 -27.66
C PRO A 137 -26.24 -1.66 -27.12
N ALA A 138 -25.71 -1.16 -26.00
CA ALA A 138 -24.55 -1.75 -25.34
C ALA A 138 -24.79 -3.17 -24.78
N ARG A 139 -26.04 -3.52 -24.41
CA ARG A 139 -26.41 -4.89 -24.02
C ARG A 139 -26.42 -5.80 -25.24
N ARG A 140 -27.06 -5.36 -26.33
CA ARG A 140 -27.09 -6.09 -27.61
C ARG A 140 -25.69 -6.37 -28.14
N ARG A 141 -24.78 -5.38 -28.07
CA ARG A 141 -23.37 -5.55 -28.43
C ARG A 141 -22.69 -6.71 -27.68
N ALA A 142 -22.98 -6.89 -26.40
CA ALA A 142 -22.43 -8.00 -25.62
C ALA A 142 -23.03 -9.36 -26.02
N GLN A 143 -24.32 -9.40 -26.32
CA GLN A 143 -25.03 -10.62 -26.75
C GLN A 143 -24.62 -11.06 -28.16
N GLU A 144 -24.35 -10.11 -29.05
CA GLU A 144 -23.94 -10.34 -30.43
C GLU A 144 -22.44 -10.65 -30.57
N ALA A 145 -21.66 -10.53 -29.49
CA ALA A 145 -20.24 -10.84 -29.50
C ALA A 145 -20.01 -12.31 -29.95
N PRO A 146 -19.17 -12.56 -30.97
CA PRO A 146 -18.91 -13.91 -31.45
C PRO A 146 -18.41 -14.81 -30.33
N ARG A 147 -18.96 -16.03 -30.25
CA ARG A 147 -18.54 -17.01 -29.26
C ARG A 147 -17.05 -17.31 -29.41
N ALA A 148 -16.28 -17.13 -28.34
CA ALA A 148 -14.87 -17.41 -28.31
C ALA A 148 -14.60 -18.92 -28.45
N THR A 149 -13.57 -19.28 -29.21
CA THR A 149 -13.15 -20.68 -29.40
C THR A 149 -12.46 -21.25 -28.16
N ASN A 150 -11.91 -20.39 -27.31
CA ASN A 150 -11.22 -20.69 -26.06
C ASN A 150 -12.06 -20.34 -24.82
N LEU A 151 -13.39 -20.33 -24.93
CA LEU A 151 -14.29 -20.03 -23.81
C LEU A 151 -14.06 -21.00 -22.62
N PRO A 152 -13.65 -20.52 -21.43
CA PRO A 152 -13.42 -21.40 -20.29
C PRO A 152 -14.73 -22.01 -19.79
N ALA A 153 -14.69 -23.29 -19.42
CA ALA A 153 -15.90 -24.04 -19.04
C ALA A 153 -16.61 -23.47 -17.81
N GLU A 154 -15.86 -22.87 -16.88
CA GLU A 154 -16.37 -22.37 -15.60
C GLU A 154 -16.52 -20.83 -15.59
N ILE A 155 -16.30 -20.15 -16.72
CA ILE A 155 -16.27 -18.67 -16.77
C ILE A 155 -17.58 -18.04 -16.31
N GLY A 156 -18.73 -18.72 -16.51
CA GLY A 156 -20.05 -18.25 -16.09
C GLY A 156 -20.34 -18.40 -14.60
N GLN A 157 -19.44 -18.99 -13.81
CA GLN A 157 -19.66 -19.33 -12.40
C GLN A 157 -19.01 -18.30 -11.47
N TRP A 158 -19.52 -18.22 -10.24
CA TRP A 158 -18.85 -17.48 -9.17
C TRP A 158 -17.55 -18.17 -8.78
N CYS A 159 -16.41 -17.46 -8.84
CA CYS A 159 -15.12 -17.98 -8.41
C CYS A 159 -14.83 -17.59 -6.95
N GLN A 160 -14.98 -18.56 -6.04
CA GLN A 160 -14.74 -18.34 -4.62
C GLN A 160 -13.26 -18.19 -4.28
N ARG A 161 -12.36 -18.84 -5.04
CA ARG A 161 -10.93 -18.89 -4.75
C ARG A 161 -10.14 -19.46 -5.93
N ILE A 162 -8.90 -19.00 -6.11
CA ILE A 162 -7.90 -19.59 -7.03
C ILE A 162 -6.75 -20.25 -6.25
N ALA A 163 -5.97 -21.11 -6.91
CA ALA A 163 -4.89 -21.87 -6.27
C ALA A 163 -3.86 -21.00 -5.51
N ALA A 164 -3.52 -19.82 -6.06
CA ALA A 164 -2.58 -18.89 -5.42
C ALA A 164 -3.07 -18.33 -4.08
N GLU A 165 -4.37 -18.41 -3.80
CA GLU A 165 -4.97 -17.94 -2.55
C GLU A 165 -4.93 -19.02 -1.44
N GLU A 166 -4.68 -20.30 -1.74
CA GLU A 166 -4.85 -21.43 -0.81
C GLU A 166 -4.08 -21.30 0.52
N GLN A 167 -2.88 -20.73 0.46
CA GLN A 167 -1.98 -20.57 1.60
C GLN A 167 -2.13 -19.21 2.31
N VAL A 168 -3.06 -18.37 1.87
CA VAL A 168 -3.28 -17.04 2.41
C VAL A 168 -4.57 -17.02 3.24
N VAL A 169 -4.50 -16.46 4.44
CA VAL A 169 -5.66 -16.24 5.31
C VAL A 169 -6.44 -15.04 4.78
N TYR A 170 -7.76 -15.20 4.67
CA TYR A 170 -8.64 -14.10 4.24
C TYR A 170 -8.66 -12.99 5.32
N PRO A 171 -8.49 -11.71 4.94
CA PRO A 171 -8.03 -10.71 5.90
C PRO A 171 -9.13 -10.03 6.72
N ILE A 172 -10.41 -10.23 6.37
CA ILE A 172 -11.56 -9.65 7.07
C ILE A 172 -12.64 -10.71 7.31
N ASP A 173 -13.43 -10.52 8.36
CA ASP A 173 -14.68 -11.22 8.57
C ASP A 173 -15.84 -10.44 7.94
N GLN A 174 -16.47 -11.06 6.93
CA GLN A 174 -17.61 -10.51 6.18
C GLN A 174 -18.88 -11.35 6.36
N SER A 175 -18.93 -12.19 7.41
CA SER A 175 -20.01 -13.16 7.63
C SER A 175 -21.38 -12.54 7.91
N ASP A 176 -21.43 -11.26 8.27
CA ASP A 176 -22.63 -10.47 8.49
C ASP A 176 -23.08 -9.67 7.26
N GLY A 177 -22.44 -9.86 6.10
CA GLY A 177 -22.69 -9.10 4.88
C GLY A 177 -21.91 -7.78 4.78
N GLY A 178 -21.20 -7.37 5.85
CA GLY A 178 -20.36 -6.17 5.84
C GLY A 178 -21.12 -4.85 5.99
N GLU A 179 -22.35 -4.89 6.50
CA GLU A 179 -23.17 -3.71 6.81
C GLU A 179 -22.49 -2.83 7.86
N ASP A 180 -22.26 -1.56 7.53
CA ASP A 180 -21.57 -0.59 8.38
C ASP A 180 -22.40 0.65 8.72
N ASP A 181 -23.72 0.61 8.49
CA ASP A 181 -24.67 1.63 8.91
C ASP A 181 -24.80 1.72 10.45
N ASP A 182 -25.11 2.93 10.93
CA ASP A 182 -25.72 3.06 12.24
C ASP A 182 -27.11 2.38 12.24
N PRO A 183 -27.46 1.56 13.26
CA PRO A 183 -28.73 0.83 13.25
C PRO A 183 -29.98 1.71 13.10
N GLN A 184 -29.94 2.94 13.62
CA GLN A 184 -31.06 3.87 13.48
C GLN A 184 -31.13 4.45 12.06
N GLU A 185 -29.99 4.80 11.46
CA GLU A 185 -29.92 5.22 10.06
C GLU A 185 -30.39 4.08 9.14
N HIS A 186 -29.98 2.84 9.41
CA HIS A 186 -30.37 1.67 8.63
C HIS A 186 -31.89 1.46 8.63
N ALA A 187 -32.53 1.52 9.80
CA ALA A 187 -33.99 1.37 9.90
C ALA A 187 -34.76 2.48 9.15
N GLN A 188 -34.22 3.72 9.16
CA GLN A 188 -34.78 4.82 8.39
C GLN A 188 -34.59 4.60 6.88
N TRP A 189 -33.42 4.13 6.49
CA TRP A 189 -33.09 3.82 5.10
C TRP A 189 -33.97 2.70 4.53
N GLU A 190 -34.18 1.61 5.26
CA GLU A 190 -35.13 0.56 4.87
C GLU A 190 -36.54 1.11 4.63
N THR A 191 -37.00 2.02 5.51
CA THR A 191 -38.32 2.64 5.39
C THR A 191 -38.42 3.47 4.13
N GLN A 192 -37.35 4.23 3.82
CA GLN A 192 -37.25 4.99 2.58
C GLN A 192 -37.27 4.08 1.34
N LEU A 193 -36.48 3.00 1.33
CA LEU A 193 -36.45 2.04 0.23
C LEU A 193 -37.84 1.44 -0.06
N LYS A 194 -38.58 1.06 0.99
CA LYS A 194 -39.97 0.57 0.87
C LYS A 194 -40.88 1.64 0.26
N ALA A 195 -40.75 2.90 0.70
CA ALA A 195 -41.53 4.01 0.16
C ALA A 195 -41.22 4.31 -1.33
N GLU A 196 -39.99 4.04 -1.77
CA GLU A 196 -39.56 4.12 -3.18
C GLU A 196 -39.95 2.89 -4.02
N GLY A 197 -40.64 1.91 -3.44
CA GLY A 197 -41.00 0.66 -4.13
C GLY A 197 -39.77 -0.18 -4.49
N ARG A 198 -38.75 -0.17 -3.62
CA ARG A 198 -37.57 -1.03 -3.71
C ARG A 198 -37.66 -2.14 -2.65
N ASP A 199 -37.11 -3.30 -2.97
CA ASP A 199 -36.89 -4.37 -1.98
C ASP A 199 -35.67 -3.99 -1.13
N PRO A 200 -35.82 -3.80 0.20
CA PRO A 200 -34.70 -3.44 1.06
C PRO A 200 -33.53 -4.43 1.04
N ALA A 201 -33.79 -5.72 0.75
CA ALA A 201 -32.72 -6.72 0.71
C ALA A 201 -31.84 -6.60 -0.54
N ALA A 202 -32.42 -6.15 -1.65
CA ALA A 202 -31.74 -5.97 -2.93
C ALA A 202 -32.32 -4.75 -3.68
N PRO A 203 -32.05 -3.52 -3.21
CA PRO A 203 -32.77 -2.34 -3.71
C PRO A 203 -32.27 -1.85 -5.05
N TRP A 204 -31.13 -2.32 -5.55
CA TRP A 204 -30.55 -1.94 -6.83
C TRP A 204 -31.43 -2.36 -8.02
N LYS A 205 -31.52 -1.48 -9.01
CA LYS A 205 -32.29 -1.72 -10.25
C LYS A 205 -31.45 -1.51 -11.51
N GLN A 206 -30.37 -0.72 -11.41
CA GLN A 206 -29.49 -0.35 -12.50
C GLN A 206 -28.14 0.15 -11.98
N GLN A 207 -27.20 0.44 -12.87
CA GLN A 207 -26.00 1.21 -12.54
C GLN A 207 -26.36 2.63 -12.10
N ILE A 208 -25.55 3.22 -11.22
CA ILE A 208 -25.65 4.64 -10.85
C ILE A 208 -25.58 5.53 -12.10
N ASP A 209 -26.40 6.58 -12.11
CA ASP A 209 -26.54 7.54 -13.21
C ASP A 209 -25.32 8.46 -13.40
N LEU A 210 -24.41 8.50 -12.42
CA LEU A 210 -23.16 9.25 -12.47
C LEU A 210 -22.09 8.63 -13.38
N LEU A 211 -22.26 7.36 -13.79
CA LEU A 211 -21.37 6.69 -14.72
C LEU A 211 -21.98 6.67 -16.11
N GLU A 212 -21.40 7.45 -17.02
CA GLU A 212 -21.87 7.53 -18.40
C GLU A 212 -21.59 6.22 -19.14
N ILE A 213 -22.62 5.69 -19.80
CA ILE A 213 -22.53 4.56 -20.74
C ILE A 213 -22.55 5.16 -22.15
N CYS A 214 -21.41 5.14 -22.82
CA CYS A 214 -21.23 5.68 -24.16
C CYS A 214 -21.60 4.66 -25.24
N ASP A 215 -21.80 5.15 -26.47
CA ASP A 215 -22.28 4.33 -27.58
C ASP A 215 -21.40 3.10 -27.86
N ASP A 216 -20.08 3.17 -27.66
CA ASP A 216 -19.12 2.10 -27.97
C ASP A 216 -18.90 1.09 -26.83
N ASP A 217 -19.54 1.30 -25.68
CA ASP A 217 -19.38 0.47 -24.48
C ASP A 217 -20.16 -0.84 -24.58
N ALA A 218 -19.93 -1.79 -23.68
CA ALA A 218 -20.76 -2.98 -23.57
C ALA A 218 -21.45 -3.06 -22.21
N ILE A 219 -22.58 -3.77 -22.13
CA ILE A 219 -23.25 -4.11 -20.87
C ILE A 219 -23.45 -5.61 -20.78
N SER A 220 -22.89 -6.24 -19.75
CA SER A 220 -23.20 -7.62 -19.38
C SER A 220 -22.67 -7.95 -17.99
N ASP A 221 -23.42 -8.73 -17.23
CA ASP A 221 -22.98 -9.39 -16.00
C ASP A 221 -22.68 -10.89 -16.19
N ARG A 222 -22.76 -11.39 -17.43
CA ARG A 222 -22.53 -12.81 -17.76
C ARG A 222 -21.08 -13.03 -18.21
N GLY A 223 -20.39 -13.93 -17.50
CA GLY A 223 -18.97 -14.23 -17.77
C GLY A 223 -18.71 -14.66 -19.21
N GLU A 224 -19.60 -15.44 -19.82
CA GLU A 224 -19.42 -15.90 -21.20
C GLU A 224 -19.50 -14.76 -22.22
N GLU A 225 -20.43 -13.83 -22.05
CA GLU A 225 -20.62 -12.70 -22.96
C GLU A 225 -19.47 -11.69 -22.80
N VAL A 226 -19.05 -11.43 -21.56
CA VAL A 226 -17.86 -10.62 -21.28
C VAL A 226 -16.63 -11.27 -21.91
N TRP A 227 -16.42 -12.57 -21.73
CA TRP A 227 -15.28 -13.28 -22.33
C TRP A 227 -15.30 -13.22 -23.86
N ASN A 228 -16.45 -13.42 -24.49
CA ASN A 228 -16.62 -13.31 -25.94
C ASN A 228 -16.26 -11.90 -26.45
N LEU A 229 -16.67 -10.84 -25.73
CA LEU A 229 -16.27 -9.47 -26.06
C LEU A 229 -14.75 -9.27 -25.97
N LEU A 230 -14.13 -9.78 -24.90
CA LEU A 230 -12.68 -9.66 -24.72
C LEU A 230 -11.93 -10.37 -25.85
N GLU A 231 -12.30 -11.61 -26.19
CA GLU A 231 -11.64 -12.39 -27.24
C GLU A 231 -11.88 -11.84 -28.64
N SER A 232 -13.12 -11.49 -28.98
CA SER A 232 -13.46 -10.97 -30.33
C SER A 232 -12.78 -9.64 -30.64
N ARG A 233 -12.38 -8.88 -29.62
CA ARG A 233 -11.65 -7.61 -29.75
C ARG A 233 -10.15 -7.74 -29.47
N GLY A 234 -9.64 -8.95 -29.25
CA GLY A 234 -8.23 -9.19 -28.97
C GLY A 234 -7.74 -8.56 -27.65
N ILE A 235 -8.64 -8.32 -26.69
CA ILE A 235 -8.31 -7.74 -25.39
C ILE A 235 -7.48 -8.73 -24.58
N GLN A 236 -6.29 -8.31 -24.17
CA GLN A 236 -5.38 -9.09 -23.33
C GLN A 236 -5.33 -8.54 -21.90
N HIS A 237 -5.66 -7.27 -21.75
CA HIS A 237 -5.48 -6.48 -20.54
C HIS A 237 -6.83 -6.03 -19.98
N VAL A 238 -7.02 -6.16 -18.67
CA VAL A 238 -8.25 -5.73 -18.00
C VAL A 238 -7.92 -4.87 -16.78
N MET A 239 -8.51 -3.68 -16.71
CA MET A 239 -8.56 -2.85 -15.51
C MET A 239 -9.93 -3.03 -14.87
N LEU A 240 -9.99 -3.57 -13.66
CA LEU A 240 -11.25 -3.73 -12.93
C LEU A 240 -11.45 -2.57 -11.95
N VAL A 241 -12.62 -1.96 -12.00
CA VAL A 241 -13.10 -0.93 -11.06
C VAL A 241 -14.46 -1.37 -10.50
N GLY A 242 -14.89 -0.80 -9.38
CA GLY A 242 -16.21 -1.10 -8.81
C GLY A 242 -16.17 -1.57 -7.37
N VAL A 243 -17.31 -1.98 -6.84
CA VAL A 243 -17.53 -2.12 -5.38
C VAL A 243 -17.70 -3.57 -4.95
N HIS A 244 -17.66 -3.76 -3.64
CA HIS A 244 -17.61 -5.04 -2.96
C HIS A 244 -16.33 -5.79 -3.36
N THR A 245 -15.17 -5.14 -3.17
CA THR A 245 -13.84 -5.65 -3.53
C THR A 245 -13.63 -7.08 -3.05
N ASN A 246 -14.10 -7.37 -1.84
CA ASN A 246 -14.04 -8.66 -1.14
C ASN A 246 -15.04 -9.74 -1.63
N MET A 247 -15.94 -9.39 -2.54
CA MET A 247 -16.98 -10.30 -3.03
C MET A 247 -17.10 -10.18 -4.54
N CYS A 248 -17.81 -9.17 -5.04
CA CYS A 248 -18.18 -9.06 -6.44
C CYS A 248 -16.97 -8.90 -7.38
N VAL A 249 -16.12 -7.92 -7.10
CA VAL A 249 -14.90 -7.63 -7.87
C VAL A 249 -13.98 -8.85 -7.93
N LEU A 250 -13.86 -9.60 -6.82
CA LEU A 250 -13.06 -10.83 -6.78
C LEU A 250 -13.73 -12.00 -7.51
N GLY A 251 -15.01 -12.24 -7.24
CA GLY A 251 -15.65 -13.54 -7.43
C GLY A 251 -16.74 -13.61 -8.49
N ARG A 252 -17.25 -12.50 -9.02
CA ARG A 252 -18.22 -12.54 -10.14
C ARG A 252 -17.61 -13.29 -11.34
N PRO A 253 -18.44 -13.84 -12.26
CA PRO A 253 -18.00 -14.48 -13.50
C PRO A 253 -16.99 -13.68 -14.35
N PHE A 254 -17.04 -12.35 -14.26
CA PHE A 254 -16.12 -11.41 -14.93
C PHE A 254 -15.10 -10.77 -13.96
N GLY A 255 -15.03 -11.25 -12.72
CA GLY A 255 -14.19 -10.71 -11.66
C GLY A 255 -12.71 -11.12 -11.78
N LEU A 256 -11.89 -10.59 -10.87
CA LEU A 256 -10.43 -10.76 -10.89
C LEU A 256 -10.02 -12.23 -10.98
N ARG A 257 -10.61 -13.09 -10.15
CA ARG A 257 -10.21 -14.50 -10.04
C ARG A 257 -10.40 -15.25 -11.35
N GLN A 258 -11.59 -15.11 -11.96
CA GLN A 258 -11.91 -15.76 -13.23
C GLN A 258 -10.97 -15.30 -14.35
N LEU A 259 -10.77 -13.99 -14.47
CA LEU A 259 -9.95 -13.42 -15.53
C LEU A 259 -8.47 -13.81 -15.38
N VAL A 260 -7.93 -13.77 -14.16
CA VAL A 260 -6.54 -14.18 -13.88
C VAL A 260 -6.35 -15.67 -14.11
N GLN A 261 -7.24 -16.52 -13.57
CA GLN A 261 -7.17 -17.97 -13.71
C GLN A 261 -7.19 -18.43 -15.18
N HIS A 262 -7.85 -17.66 -16.04
CA HIS A 262 -7.95 -17.94 -17.46
C HIS A 262 -6.98 -17.12 -18.34
N GLY A 263 -5.97 -16.49 -17.74
CA GLY A 263 -4.80 -15.97 -18.44
C GLY A 263 -4.88 -14.53 -18.93
N LYS A 264 -5.90 -13.75 -18.52
CA LYS A 264 -5.91 -12.31 -18.76
C LYS A 264 -4.91 -11.59 -17.85
N ARG A 265 -4.32 -10.52 -18.35
CA ARG A 265 -3.50 -9.61 -17.54
C ARG A 265 -4.39 -8.60 -16.87
N VAL A 266 -4.68 -8.81 -15.59
CA VAL A 266 -5.66 -8.02 -14.85
C VAL A 266 -4.96 -7.11 -13.85
N VAL A 267 -5.50 -5.91 -13.67
CA VAL A 267 -5.19 -5.05 -12.52
C VAL A 267 -6.48 -4.59 -11.85
N LEU A 268 -6.45 -4.48 -10.53
CA LEU A 268 -7.43 -3.69 -9.79
C LEU A 268 -6.99 -2.22 -9.78
N VAL A 269 -7.91 -1.29 -10.04
CA VAL A 269 -7.66 0.14 -9.79
C VAL A 269 -7.99 0.42 -8.33
N ARG A 270 -6.97 0.34 -7.46
CA ARG A 270 -7.14 0.20 -5.99
C ARG A 270 -7.76 1.41 -5.29
N ASP A 271 -7.78 2.58 -5.93
CA ASP A 271 -8.45 3.78 -5.43
C ASP A 271 -9.83 4.00 -6.07
N LEU A 272 -10.28 3.12 -6.96
CA LEU A 272 -11.63 3.11 -7.54
C LEU A 272 -12.38 1.83 -7.16
N THR A 273 -12.26 1.44 -5.89
CA THR A 273 -12.96 0.30 -5.31
C THR A 273 -13.35 0.54 -3.86
N ASP A 274 -14.29 -0.27 -3.38
CA ASP A 274 -14.80 -0.23 -2.00
C ASP A 274 -15.17 -1.64 -1.54
N THR A 275 -14.94 -1.94 -0.26
CA THR A 275 -15.17 -3.26 0.34
C THR A 275 -16.45 -3.25 1.18
N MET A 276 -17.23 -4.33 1.16
CA MET A 276 -18.29 -4.52 2.17
C MET A 276 -17.67 -5.06 3.44
N TYR A 277 -17.46 -4.18 4.42
CA TYR A 277 -16.81 -4.51 5.69
C TYR A 277 -17.43 -3.71 6.83
N ASN A 278 -17.89 -4.43 7.85
CA ASN A 278 -18.36 -3.88 9.11
C ASN A 278 -17.17 -3.71 10.08
N PRO A 279 -16.83 -2.46 10.50
CA PRO A 279 -15.76 -2.21 11.47
C PRO A 279 -15.93 -2.90 12.84
N GLN A 280 -17.13 -3.39 13.16
CA GLN A 280 -17.39 -4.17 14.38
C GLN A 280 -17.01 -5.65 14.25
N ARG A 281 -16.59 -6.10 13.06
CA ARG A 281 -16.10 -7.45 12.80
C ARG A 281 -14.58 -7.47 12.71
N SER A 282 -14.01 -8.64 12.95
CA SER A 282 -12.55 -8.85 12.84
C SER A 282 -12.03 -8.34 11.49
N PRO A 283 -10.93 -7.56 11.45
CA PRO A 283 -9.96 -7.33 12.54
C PRO A 283 -10.20 -6.06 13.39
N PHE A 284 -11.43 -5.55 13.45
CA PHE A 284 -11.82 -4.38 14.27
C PHE A 284 -11.09 -3.08 13.90
N VAL A 285 -10.92 -2.87 12.60
CA VAL A 285 -10.31 -1.66 12.04
C VAL A 285 -11.37 -0.77 11.41
N GLN A 286 -11.03 0.49 11.10
CA GLN A 286 -11.93 1.36 10.35
C GLN A 286 -12.22 0.78 8.95
N HIS A 287 -13.35 1.15 8.37
CA HIS A 287 -13.80 0.66 7.06
C HIS A 287 -12.70 0.71 5.98
N HIS A 288 -12.06 1.87 5.82
CA HIS A 288 -10.99 2.08 4.84
C HIS A 288 -9.75 1.20 5.08
N SER A 289 -9.45 0.86 6.33
CA SER A 289 -8.40 -0.12 6.66
C SER A 289 -8.79 -1.54 6.23
N GLY A 290 -10.08 -1.87 6.26
CA GLY A 290 -10.62 -3.13 5.69
C GLY A 290 -10.43 -3.20 4.18
N THR A 291 -10.70 -2.10 3.47
CA THR A 291 -10.41 -2.00 2.02
C THR A 291 -8.92 -2.15 1.74
N ASP A 292 -8.05 -1.48 2.51
CA ASP A 292 -6.58 -1.63 2.38
C ASP A 292 -6.13 -3.09 2.55
N LEU A 293 -6.73 -3.83 3.49
CA LEU A 293 -6.44 -5.24 3.76
C LEU A 293 -6.83 -6.15 2.60
N ILE A 294 -7.98 -5.91 1.96
CA ILE A 294 -8.40 -6.66 0.77
C ILE A 294 -7.53 -6.32 -0.44
N VAL A 295 -7.15 -5.06 -0.61
CA VAL A 295 -6.18 -4.67 -1.65
C VAL A 295 -4.82 -5.34 -1.40
N GLU A 296 -4.34 -5.37 -0.15
CA GLU A 296 -3.12 -6.08 0.23
C GLU A 296 -3.21 -7.59 -0.06
N TYR A 297 -4.37 -8.20 0.19
CA TYR A 297 -4.64 -9.60 -0.16
C TYR A 297 -4.56 -9.84 -1.67
N ILE A 298 -5.24 -9.00 -2.47
CA ILE A 298 -5.23 -9.07 -3.94
C ILE A 298 -3.80 -8.95 -4.49
N GLU A 299 -3.00 -8.03 -3.96
CA GLU A 299 -1.61 -7.81 -4.37
C GLU A 299 -0.67 -8.97 -4.06
N LYS A 300 -1.00 -9.81 -3.07
CA LYS A 300 -0.20 -10.97 -2.67
C LYS A 300 -0.49 -12.19 -3.54
N CYS A 301 -1.75 -12.42 -3.90
CA CYS A 301 -2.15 -13.72 -4.45
C CYS A 301 -3.11 -13.70 -5.64
N VAL A 302 -3.61 -12.54 -6.06
CA VAL A 302 -4.57 -12.46 -7.18
C VAL A 302 -3.98 -11.72 -8.37
N CYS A 303 -3.70 -10.42 -8.24
CA CYS A 303 -3.15 -9.63 -9.34
C CYS A 303 -2.49 -8.32 -8.85
N PRO A 304 -1.65 -7.67 -9.68
CA PRO A 304 -1.14 -6.34 -9.38
C PRO A 304 -2.25 -5.27 -9.37
N THR A 305 -1.95 -4.09 -8.84
CA THR A 305 -2.88 -2.97 -8.78
C THR A 305 -2.29 -1.68 -9.34
N ILE A 306 -3.15 -0.78 -9.81
CA ILE A 306 -2.79 0.58 -10.25
C ILE A 306 -3.67 1.61 -9.53
N THR A 307 -3.36 2.89 -9.69
CA THR A 307 -4.21 4.01 -9.20
C THR A 307 -4.75 4.84 -10.35
N SER A 308 -5.92 5.45 -10.16
CA SER A 308 -6.61 6.26 -11.16
C SER A 308 -5.77 7.40 -11.72
N ASN A 309 -4.90 7.98 -10.89
CA ASN A 309 -4.00 9.07 -11.28
C ASN A 309 -2.93 8.65 -12.31
N GLN A 310 -2.71 7.35 -12.54
CA GLN A 310 -1.82 6.90 -13.62
C GLN A 310 -2.43 7.18 -15.00
N LEU A 311 -3.77 7.28 -15.11
CA LEU A 311 -4.46 7.72 -16.32
C LEU A 311 -4.87 9.20 -16.27
N LEU A 312 -5.17 9.71 -15.07
CA LEU A 312 -5.78 11.03 -14.89
C LEU A 312 -4.80 12.13 -14.47
N GLY A 313 -3.58 11.77 -14.06
CA GLY A 313 -2.67 12.67 -13.36
C GLY A 313 -3.16 13.03 -11.94
N GLY A 314 -2.37 13.87 -11.26
CA GLY A 314 -2.66 14.32 -9.90
C GLY A 314 -2.49 13.23 -8.86
N THR A 315 -3.33 13.25 -7.82
CA THR A 315 -3.30 12.29 -6.72
C THR A 315 -4.33 11.18 -6.91
N PRO A 316 -4.10 9.98 -6.34
CA PRO A 316 -5.13 8.95 -6.25
C PRO A 316 -6.41 9.48 -5.59
N PHE A 317 -7.55 8.89 -5.94
CA PHE A 317 -8.82 9.15 -5.26
C PHE A 317 -8.70 8.79 -3.78
N ARG A 318 -9.40 9.55 -2.94
CA ARG A 318 -9.49 9.30 -1.52
C ARG A 318 -10.84 9.77 -1.01
N PHE A 319 -11.56 8.88 -0.33
CA PHE A 319 -12.80 9.24 0.36
C PHE A 319 -12.54 10.35 1.38
N SER A 320 -13.45 11.32 1.43
CA SER A 320 -13.46 12.43 2.37
C SER A 320 -13.60 11.97 3.83
N SER A 321 -14.10 10.76 4.06
CA SER A 321 -14.14 10.13 5.38
C SER A 321 -12.80 9.48 5.78
N ASP A 322 -11.90 9.18 4.83
CA ASP A 322 -10.56 8.69 5.15
C ASP A 322 -9.61 9.85 5.50
N ARG A 323 -9.40 10.07 6.80
CA ARG A 323 -8.50 11.12 7.32
C ARG A 323 -7.18 10.59 7.88
N ARG A 324 -6.92 9.28 7.74
CA ARG A 324 -5.75 8.61 8.32
C ARG A 324 -4.44 9.16 7.76
N LYS A 325 -3.39 9.25 8.58
CA LYS A 325 -2.05 9.59 8.06
C LYS A 325 -1.37 8.34 7.50
N HIS A 326 -0.54 8.51 6.48
CA HIS A 326 0.29 7.43 5.95
C HIS A 326 1.56 7.27 6.80
N LEU A 327 1.68 6.13 7.48
CA LEU A 327 2.81 5.80 8.34
C LEU A 327 3.66 4.69 7.70
N ALA A 328 4.94 5.00 7.44
CA ALA A 328 5.92 4.03 6.97
C ALA A 328 6.62 3.35 8.17
N ILE A 329 6.55 2.02 8.26
CA ILE A 329 7.25 1.21 9.27
C ILE A 329 8.45 0.54 8.59
N ILE A 330 9.66 0.92 9.00
CA ILE A 330 10.90 0.54 8.33
C ILE A 330 11.76 -0.28 9.29
N MET A 331 12.01 -1.54 8.92
CA MET A 331 12.69 -2.53 9.75
C MET A 331 13.83 -3.18 8.95
N SER A 332 15.07 -2.92 9.37
CA SER A 332 16.28 -3.54 8.82
C SER A 332 17.33 -3.64 9.91
N GLU A 333 17.00 -4.39 10.95
CA GLU A 333 17.90 -4.75 12.03
C GLU A 333 17.77 -6.24 12.34
N ASP A 334 18.87 -6.84 12.78
CA ASP A 334 19.07 -8.28 12.93
C ASP A 334 19.22 -8.72 14.39
N GLU A 335 19.05 -7.81 15.34
CA GLU A 335 19.40 -8.01 16.75
C GLU A 335 18.16 -8.16 17.65
N TYR A 336 17.09 -7.43 17.37
CA TYR A 336 15.91 -7.27 18.23
C TYR A 336 14.61 -7.74 17.57
N GLN A 337 14.67 -8.37 16.40
CA GLN A 337 13.51 -8.98 15.73
C GLN A 337 12.33 -8.02 15.57
N THR A 338 12.62 -6.74 15.32
CA THR A 338 11.59 -5.70 15.17
C THR A 338 10.70 -5.94 13.96
N ASP A 339 11.21 -6.65 12.94
CA ASP A 339 10.43 -7.18 11.82
C ASP A 339 9.22 -8.04 12.28
N ARG A 340 9.28 -8.65 13.47
CA ARG A 340 8.15 -9.37 14.08
C ARG A 340 7.41 -8.51 15.09
N THR A 341 8.10 -7.97 16.09
CA THR A 341 7.47 -7.29 17.24
C THR A 341 6.84 -5.96 16.86
N LEU A 342 7.53 -5.14 16.06
CA LEU A 342 7.02 -3.85 15.61
C LEU A 342 5.92 -4.02 14.54
N THR A 343 6.01 -5.06 13.71
CA THR A 343 4.95 -5.41 12.76
C THR A 343 3.65 -5.74 13.48
N LEU A 344 3.70 -6.63 14.48
CA LEU A 344 2.53 -6.99 15.29
C LEU A 344 1.96 -5.75 16.00
N PHE A 345 2.81 -4.98 16.68
CA PHE A 345 2.42 -3.75 17.35
C PHE A 345 1.70 -2.77 16.40
N ALA A 346 2.25 -2.54 15.21
CA ALA A 346 1.67 -1.59 14.26
C ALA A 346 0.32 -2.08 13.73
N ARG A 347 0.19 -3.38 13.42
CA ARG A 347 -1.09 -3.96 12.98
C ARG A 347 -2.15 -3.87 14.06
N GLU A 348 -1.81 -4.18 15.31
CA GLU A 348 -2.76 -4.20 16.43
C GLU A 348 -3.16 -2.80 16.90
N HIS A 349 -2.22 -1.85 16.93
CA HIS A 349 -2.43 -0.58 17.64
C HIS A 349 -2.40 0.66 16.76
N LEU A 350 -1.91 0.57 15.53
CA LEU A 350 -1.80 1.72 14.62
C LEU A 350 -2.70 1.60 13.38
N GLN A 351 -2.99 0.38 12.91
CA GLN A 351 -3.73 0.15 11.66
C GLN A 351 -5.16 0.71 11.65
N ARG A 352 -5.76 0.91 12.83
CA ARG A 352 -7.08 1.54 12.95
C ARG A 352 -7.05 2.98 12.44
N ASP A 353 -6.03 3.74 12.83
CA ASP A 353 -6.02 5.22 12.71
C ASP A 353 -4.95 5.72 11.71
N PHE A 354 -4.08 4.82 11.24
CA PHE A 354 -3.06 5.07 10.21
C PHE A 354 -3.23 4.13 9.01
N ARG A 355 -2.91 4.65 7.83
CA ARG A 355 -2.61 3.81 6.66
C ARG A 355 -1.16 3.34 6.78
N LEU A 356 -0.91 2.04 6.77
CA LEU A 356 0.42 1.48 7.05
C LEU A 356 1.11 0.97 5.78
N SER A 357 2.40 1.30 5.65
CA SER A 357 3.32 0.64 4.71
C SER A 357 4.48 0.02 5.48
N PHE A 358 4.84 -1.21 5.15
CA PHE A 358 5.93 -1.95 5.80
C PHE A 358 7.10 -2.12 4.84
N PHE A 359 8.31 -1.85 5.33
CA PHE A 359 9.56 -2.01 4.60
C PHE A 359 10.49 -2.91 5.41
N TYR A 360 10.88 -4.02 4.81
CA TYR A 360 11.80 -5.00 5.39
C TYR A 360 13.11 -5.00 4.60
N ALA A 361 14.20 -5.39 5.25
CA ALA A 361 15.44 -5.71 4.56
C ALA A 361 15.23 -6.81 3.52
N ASP A 362 15.97 -6.77 2.42
CA ASP A 362 16.03 -7.89 1.48
C ASP A 362 16.69 -9.09 2.18
N ALA A 363 16.09 -10.27 2.05
CA ALA A 363 16.64 -11.50 2.64
C ALA A 363 17.98 -11.90 2.01
N ALA A 364 18.23 -11.53 0.74
CA ALA A 364 19.47 -11.80 0.03
C ALA A 364 20.53 -10.70 0.23
N ASP A 365 20.10 -9.49 0.59
CA ASP A 365 20.98 -8.35 0.81
C ASP A 365 20.46 -7.44 1.93
N ALA A 366 21.01 -7.60 3.14
CA ALA A 366 20.64 -6.78 4.28
C ALA A 366 20.87 -5.26 4.08
N GLN A 367 21.66 -4.88 3.07
CA GLN A 367 21.90 -3.48 2.70
C GLN A 367 20.81 -2.90 1.80
N SER A 368 19.83 -3.69 1.36
CA SER A 368 18.74 -3.23 0.49
C SER A 368 17.41 -3.19 1.24
N LEU A 369 16.61 -2.15 0.95
CA LEU A 369 15.22 -2.01 1.34
C LEU A 369 14.32 -1.97 0.09
N PRO A 370 13.88 -3.14 -0.42
CA PRO A 370 13.01 -3.18 -1.59
C PRO A 370 11.71 -2.40 -1.37
N GLY A 371 11.31 -1.60 -2.37
CA GLY A 371 10.10 -0.79 -2.33
C GLY A 371 10.23 0.58 -1.63
N ILE A 372 11.37 0.90 -1.00
CA ILE A 372 11.53 2.09 -0.15
C ILE A 372 11.21 3.45 -0.81
N ALA A 373 11.18 3.53 -2.15
CA ALA A 373 10.74 4.73 -2.86
C ALA A 373 9.35 5.21 -2.43
N GLN A 374 8.47 4.30 -1.97
CA GLN A 374 7.13 4.64 -1.45
C GLN A 374 7.16 5.47 -0.15
N LEU A 375 8.30 5.56 0.55
CA LEU A 375 8.47 6.45 1.70
C LEU A 375 8.22 7.92 1.34
N ALA A 376 8.44 8.32 0.08
CA ALA A 376 8.15 9.66 -0.40
C ALA A 376 6.66 10.07 -0.27
N GLU A 377 5.75 9.09 -0.22
CA GLU A 377 4.31 9.32 -0.07
C GLU A 377 3.84 9.27 1.40
N ALA A 378 4.75 9.03 2.36
CA ALA A 378 4.41 8.92 3.77
C ALA A 378 4.31 10.29 4.45
N ASP A 379 3.47 10.35 5.48
CA ASP A 379 3.31 11.51 6.34
C ASP A 379 4.25 11.46 7.55
N ALA A 380 4.61 10.25 8.00
CA ALA A 380 5.55 10.01 9.09
C ALA A 380 6.23 8.64 8.93
N ALA A 381 7.35 8.42 9.60
CA ALA A 381 8.07 7.14 9.59
C ALA A 381 8.39 6.63 10.99
N VAL A 382 8.30 5.32 11.19
CA VAL A 382 8.85 4.57 12.33
C VAL A 382 10.08 3.81 11.84
N ILE A 383 11.25 4.04 12.44
CA ILE A 383 12.54 3.54 11.96
C ILE A 383 13.18 2.64 13.00
N SER A 384 13.43 1.38 12.61
CA SER A 384 14.25 0.40 13.32
C SER A 384 15.26 -0.20 12.34
N ILE A 385 16.42 0.45 12.20
CA ILE A 385 17.47 0.06 11.25
C ILE A 385 18.78 -0.02 12.01
N ARG A 386 19.65 -0.97 11.64
CA ARG A 386 20.94 -1.15 12.29
C ARG A 386 22.07 -1.25 11.27
N ARG A 387 22.99 -0.28 11.28
CA ARG A 387 24.29 -0.37 10.59
C ARG A 387 24.17 -0.78 9.11
N ARG A 388 23.31 -0.11 8.37
CA ARG A 388 23.12 -0.34 6.94
C ARG A 388 23.79 0.76 6.12
N ALA A 389 24.64 0.35 5.18
CA ALA A 389 25.07 1.19 4.08
C ALA A 389 24.15 0.89 2.91
N LEU A 390 23.10 1.68 2.73
CA LEU A 390 22.09 1.41 1.69
C LEU A 390 22.60 1.81 0.31
N PRO A 391 22.07 1.24 -0.80
CA PRO A 391 22.28 1.79 -2.13
C PRO A 391 22.00 3.29 -2.10
N LYS A 392 22.86 4.10 -2.72
CA LYS A 392 22.79 5.56 -2.62
C LYS A 392 21.38 6.10 -2.88
N ARG A 393 20.72 5.58 -3.92
CA ARG A 393 19.34 5.93 -4.29
C ARG A 393 18.32 5.70 -3.17
N GLN A 394 18.49 4.64 -2.36
CA GLN A 394 17.60 4.32 -1.25
C GLN A 394 17.88 5.23 -0.05
N LEU A 395 19.15 5.49 0.26
CA LEU A 395 19.51 6.43 1.33
C LEU A 395 19.04 7.87 1.02
N ASP A 396 19.12 8.27 -0.25
CA ASP A 396 18.65 9.58 -0.71
C ASP A 396 17.13 9.77 -0.49
N VAL A 397 16.33 8.69 -0.45
CA VAL A 397 14.90 8.76 -0.07
C VAL A 397 14.75 9.20 1.39
N PHE A 398 15.56 8.68 2.31
CA PHE A 398 15.54 9.11 3.73
C PHE A 398 15.99 10.56 3.87
N ARG A 399 17.06 10.95 3.17
CA ARG A 399 17.53 12.34 3.18
C ARG A 399 16.44 13.29 2.69
N ARG A 400 15.74 12.92 1.62
CA ARG A 400 14.61 13.69 1.09
C ARG A 400 13.46 13.77 2.09
N PHE A 401 13.09 12.64 2.72
CA PHE A 401 12.05 12.58 3.73
C PHE A 401 12.32 13.55 4.90
N VAL A 402 13.56 13.58 5.39
CA VAL A 402 14.02 14.54 6.43
C VAL A 402 14.00 15.98 5.89
N ALA A 403 14.49 16.22 4.67
CA ALA A 403 14.51 17.54 4.06
C ALA A 403 13.09 18.12 3.85
N ASP A 404 12.09 17.27 3.61
CA ASP A 404 10.68 17.63 3.47
C ASP A 404 9.98 17.86 4.82
N GLY A 405 10.71 17.86 5.94
CA GLY A 405 10.16 18.18 7.26
C GLY A 405 9.29 17.07 7.86
N LYS A 406 9.42 15.83 7.38
CA LYS A 406 8.52 14.74 7.75
C LYS A 406 8.89 14.13 9.12
N PRO A 407 7.92 13.96 10.05
CA PRO A 407 8.17 13.41 11.38
C PRO A 407 8.77 11.99 11.40
N ILE A 408 9.59 11.73 12.41
CA ILE A 408 10.27 10.44 12.63
C ILE A 408 10.03 9.94 14.05
N VAL A 409 9.63 8.68 14.16
CA VAL A 409 9.75 7.87 15.37
C VAL A 409 10.93 6.93 15.16
N ALA A 410 11.85 6.87 16.12
CA ALA A 410 13.04 6.03 16.03
C ALA A 410 13.20 5.25 17.33
N LEU A 411 13.58 3.98 17.22
CA LEU A 411 13.76 3.10 18.38
C LEU A 411 15.04 2.28 18.29
N ARG A 412 15.58 1.91 19.46
CA ARG A 412 16.79 1.10 19.63
C ARG A 412 17.92 1.52 18.68
N THR A 413 18.18 0.67 17.69
CA THR A 413 19.35 0.67 16.81
C THR A 413 19.31 1.79 15.78
N ALA A 414 18.18 2.48 15.65
CA ALA A 414 18.05 3.65 14.79
C ALA A 414 19.09 4.74 15.07
N SER A 415 19.60 4.83 16.31
CA SER A 415 20.72 5.72 16.69
C SER A 415 22.05 5.41 15.99
N HIS A 416 22.13 4.30 15.27
CA HIS A 416 23.26 3.96 14.43
C HIS A 416 22.77 3.22 13.17
N ALA A 417 21.62 3.67 12.65
CA ALA A 417 20.98 3.13 11.46
C ALA A 417 21.92 3.05 10.27
N PHE A 418 22.64 4.14 10.00
CA PHE A 418 23.49 4.28 8.81
C PHE A 418 24.99 4.46 9.15
N ALA A 419 25.40 4.02 10.35
CA ALA A 419 26.77 4.14 10.84
C ALA A 419 27.44 2.76 10.94
N LEU A 420 28.42 2.51 10.06
CA LEU A 420 29.23 1.29 10.09
C LEU A 420 30.28 1.33 11.21
N ARG A 421 30.71 0.16 11.72
CA ARG A 421 31.71 0.10 12.82
C ARG A 421 33.13 0.41 12.37
N ALA A 422 33.57 -0.14 11.23
CA ALA A 422 34.94 -0.01 10.73
C ALA A 422 35.06 -0.49 9.27
N SER A 423 34.10 -0.14 8.42
CA SER A 423 34.06 -0.61 7.03
C SER A 423 33.68 0.52 6.10
N GLU A 424 34.34 0.60 4.95
CA GLU A 424 33.89 1.44 3.85
C GLU A 424 32.56 0.89 3.30
N PRO A 425 31.63 1.75 2.85
CA PRO A 425 30.42 1.29 2.20
C PRO A 425 30.78 0.52 0.92
N PRO A 426 30.03 -0.55 0.57
CA PRO A 426 30.19 -1.23 -0.71
C PRO A 426 30.03 -0.27 -1.89
N ALA A 427 30.60 -0.60 -3.05
CA ALA A 427 30.45 0.22 -4.25
C ALA A 427 28.97 0.49 -4.57
N GLY A 428 28.62 1.74 -4.89
CA GLY A 428 27.25 2.17 -5.15
C GLY A 428 26.36 2.38 -3.91
N HIS A 429 26.88 2.09 -2.72
CA HIS A 429 26.21 2.31 -1.44
C HIS A 429 26.74 3.57 -0.76
N ASP A 430 25.97 4.07 0.20
CA ASP A 430 26.27 5.28 0.92
C ASP A 430 25.87 5.12 2.40
N VAL A 431 26.40 5.98 3.27
CA VAL A 431 26.18 5.98 4.72
C VAL A 431 25.77 7.37 5.20
N TRP A 432 25.23 7.43 6.41
CA TRP A 432 24.94 8.69 7.09
C TRP A 432 25.30 8.57 8.57
N PRO A 433 26.60 8.59 8.92
CA PRO A 433 27.06 8.43 10.30
C PRO A 433 26.49 9.48 11.25
N GLU A 434 26.23 10.69 10.75
CA GLU A 434 25.72 11.82 11.54
C GLU A 434 24.20 11.78 11.75
N PHE A 435 23.49 10.77 11.23
CA PHE A 435 22.02 10.67 11.34
C PHE A 435 21.51 10.80 12.78
N ASP A 436 22.17 10.16 13.74
CA ASP A 436 21.79 10.23 15.16
C ASP A 436 21.86 11.66 15.70
N ARG A 437 22.97 12.35 15.43
CA ARG A 437 23.20 13.72 15.89
C ARG A 437 22.29 14.72 15.17
N ASP A 438 22.22 14.63 13.84
CA ASP A 438 21.61 15.65 12.99
C ASP A 438 20.09 15.49 12.86
N VAL A 439 19.58 14.27 13.03
CA VAL A 439 18.14 13.96 12.94
C VAL A 439 17.58 13.61 14.30
N LEU A 440 18.14 12.60 14.97
CA LEU A 440 17.56 12.10 16.21
C LEU A 440 17.85 12.99 17.43
N GLY A 441 18.89 13.82 17.37
CA GLY A 441 19.38 14.60 18.51
C GLY A 441 20.13 13.75 19.55
N GLY A 442 20.51 12.53 19.18
CA GLY A 442 21.26 11.60 20.01
C GLY A 442 22.78 11.74 19.87
N ASN A 443 23.50 10.93 20.65
CA ASN A 443 24.95 10.80 20.59
C ASN A 443 25.39 9.40 21.05
N TYR A 444 24.96 8.38 20.30
CA TYR A 444 25.21 6.97 20.65
C TYR A 444 26.70 6.60 20.65
N GLN A 445 27.18 6.11 21.79
CA GLN A 445 28.58 5.72 22.03
C GLN A 445 28.71 4.26 22.53
N GLY A 446 27.73 3.42 22.21
CA GLY A 446 27.67 2.04 22.68
C GLY A 446 26.71 1.86 23.85
N HIS A 447 26.97 0.86 24.68
CA HIS A 447 26.09 0.47 25.79
C HIS A 447 26.88 0.02 27.02
N HIS A 448 26.22 -0.08 28.16
CA HIS A 448 26.81 -0.51 29.44
C HIS A 448 26.93 -2.03 29.60
N GLY A 449 26.52 -2.82 28.61
CA GLY A 449 26.72 -4.27 28.59
C GLY A 449 25.91 -5.05 29.65
N ASN A 450 24.87 -4.44 30.22
CA ASN A 450 24.02 -5.09 31.19
C ASN A 450 23.26 -6.29 30.59
N GLN A 451 23.00 -7.32 31.38
CA GLN A 451 22.38 -8.56 30.92
C GLN A 451 21.04 -8.80 31.64
N PRO A 452 19.93 -8.19 31.19
CA PRO A 452 18.64 -8.43 31.80
C PRO A 452 18.29 -9.94 31.80
N GLY A 453 17.81 -10.44 32.94
CA GLY A 453 17.49 -11.86 33.17
C GLY A 453 18.62 -12.69 33.81
N THR A 454 19.90 -12.36 33.56
CA THR A 454 21.07 -13.07 34.13
C THR A 454 22.03 -12.16 34.88
N GLY A 455 21.78 -10.85 34.86
CA GLY A 455 22.58 -9.78 35.45
C GLY A 455 21.71 -8.53 35.72
N PRO A 456 22.32 -7.36 35.95
CA PRO A 456 21.59 -6.18 36.39
C PRO A 456 20.61 -5.67 35.32
N ALA A 457 19.39 -5.37 35.75
CA ALA A 457 18.34 -4.82 34.90
C ALA A 457 18.56 -3.33 34.61
N THR A 458 18.04 -2.85 33.49
CA THR A 458 17.92 -1.42 33.25
C THR A 458 16.66 -0.90 33.92
N TRP A 459 16.83 0.05 34.84
CA TRP A 459 15.73 0.79 35.46
C TRP A 459 15.52 2.08 34.69
N VAL A 460 14.26 2.46 34.45
CA VAL A 460 13.91 3.70 33.75
C VAL A 460 12.82 4.45 34.50
N TRP A 461 12.80 5.78 34.35
CA TRP A 461 11.80 6.66 34.95
C TRP A 461 11.58 7.93 34.13
N ILE A 462 10.46 8.60 34.40
CA ILE A 462 10.11 9.90 33.82
C ILE A 462 10.85 11.01 34.57
N LEU A 463 11.45 11.96 33.84
CA LEU A 463 12.06 13.13 34.44
C LEU A 463 10.99 14.05 35.07
N PRO A 464 11.26 14.66 36.23
CA PRO A 464 10.31 15.56 36.89
C PRO A 464 9.75 16.66 35.98
N GLU A 465 10.61 17.25 35.14
CA GLU A 465 10.28 18.33 34.21
C GLU A 465 9.40 17.87 33.04
N ALA A 466 9.36 16.57 32.77
CA ALA A 466 8.57 15.97 31.71
C ALA A 466 7.17 15.51 32.19
N HIS A 467 6.89 15.55 33.50
CA HIS A 467 5.57 15.25 34.02
C HIS A 467 4.51 16.16 33.37
N GLY A 468 3.46 15.56 32.81
CA GLY A 468 2.39 16.26 32.11
C GLY A 468 2.55 16.32 30.59
N HIS A 469 3.67 15.88 30.02
CA HIS A 469 3.80 15.75 28.57
C HIS A 469 2.87 14.66 28.03
N ASP A 470 2.10 14.96 26.98
CA ASP A 470 1.16 14.02 26.34
C ASP A 470 1.76 12.65 25.97
N LEU A 471 3.03 12.64 25.56
CA LEU A 471 3.81 11.44 25.25
C LEU A 471 3.90 10.44 26.41
N LEU A 472 3.86 10.93 27.64
CA LEU A 472 4.09 10.14 28.84
C LEU A 472 2.79 9.77 29.56
N GLN A 473 1.63 10.14 29.00
CA GLN A 473 0.34 9.79 29.57
C GLN A 473 0.11 8.27 29.61
N GLY A 474 -0.22 7.76 30.80
CA GLY A 474 -0.47 6.33 31.03
C GLY A 474 0.77 5.51 31.36
N LEU A 475 1.94 6.15 31.51
CA LEU A 475 3.16 5.49 31.98
C LEU A 475 3.26 5.46 33.51
N PRO A 476 4.03 4.52 34.10
CA PRO A 476 4.26 4.48 35.54
C PRO A 476 4.92 5.76 36.06
N ALA A 477 4.49 6.22 37.25
CA ALA A 477 5.05 7.42 37.88
C ALA A 477 6.41 7.17 38.58
N GLY A 478 6.69 5.93 38.99
CA GLY A 478 7.96 5.52 39.61
C GLY A 478 8.93 4.90 38.62
N GLU A 479 10.03 4.33 39.12
CA GLU A 479 10.93 3.54 38.28
C GLU A 479 10.32 2.19 37.89
N TRP A 480 10.63 1.70 36.70
CA TRP A 480 10.32 0.34 36.27
C TRP A 480 11.47 -0.28 35.48
N THR A 481 11.49 -1.60 35.39
CA THR A 481 12.54 -2.35 34.71
C THR A 481 12.18 -2.63 33.25
N VAL A 482 13.20 -2.64 32.39
CA VAL A 482 13.12 -3.00 30.96
C VAL A 482 14.22 -4.00 30.61
N SER A 483 14.05 -4.72 29.49
CA SER A 483 15.06 -5.64 28.96
C SER A 483 16.03 -4.97 27.99
N SER A 484 15.73 -3.75 27.54
CA SER A 484 16.68 -2.97 26.73
C SER A 484 17.97 -2.66 27.48
N TRP A 485 19.12 -2.88 26.84
CA TRP A 485 20.40 -2.41 27.36
C TRP A 485 20.46 -0.88 27.44
N LEU A 486 21.11 -0.39 28.49
CA LEU A 486 21.33 1.04 28.69
C LEU A 486 22.40 1.54 27.71
N TYR A 487 21.99 2.40 26.79
CA TYR A 487 22.87 3.04 25.80
C TYR A 487 23.58 4.25 26.40
N LYS A 488 24.83 4.46 26.00
CA LYS A 488 25.60 5.67 26.33
C LYS A 488 25.25 6.74 25.31
N THR A 489 24.50 7.76 25.72
CA THR A 489 23.93 8.76 24.80
C THR A 489 24.24 10.19 25.22
N GLN A 490 24.81 10.43 26.41
CA GLN A 490 25.19 11.77 26.83
C GLN A 490 26.46 12.32 26.14
N PRO A 491 26.53 13.65 25.90
CA PRO A 491 25.42 14.60 25.96
C PRO A 491 24.50 14.47 24.75
N LEU A 492 23.20 14.77 24.92
CA LEU A 492 22.26 14.91 23.79
C LEU A 492 22.52 16.21 23.02
N GLY A 493 21.99 16.28 21.79
CA GLY A 493 22.02 17.48 20.96
C GLY A 493 21.25 18.65 21.60
N PRO A 494 21.59 19.92 21.25
CA PRO A 494 21.06 21.10 21.94
C PRO A 494 19.55 21.33 21.77
N GLN A 495 18.94 20.70 20.77
CA GLN A 495 17.49 20.77 20.53
C GLN A 495 16.74 19.57 21.12
N ALA A 496 17.46 18.55 21.60
CA ALA A 496 16.85 17.37 22.18
C ALA A 496 16.35 17.65 23.59
N VAL A 497 15.11 17.27 23.87
CA VAL A 497 14.48 17.42 25.19
C VAL A 497 14.35 16.04 25.82
N PRO A 498 15.18 15.70 26.83
CA PRO A 498 15.08 14.42 27.51
C PRO A 498 13.74 14.31 28.27
N LEU A 499 13.09 13.16 28.14
CA LEU A 499 11.81 12.86 28.79
C LEU A 499 11.95 11.77 29.86
N MET A 500 12.83 10.79 29.60
CA MET A 500 13.08 9.67 30.50
C MET A 500 14.57 9.39 30.61
N MET A 501 14.97 8.94 31.80
CA MET A 501 16.32 8.50 32.12
C MET A 501 16.33 7.01 32.44
N GLY A 502 17.50 6.39 32.35
CA GLY A 502 17.73 5.03 32.78
C GLY A 502 19.06 4.84 33.50
N ARG A 503 19.15 3.77 34.29
CA ARG A 503 20.34 3.39 35.07
C ARG A 503 20.52 1.87 35.12
N VAL A 504 21.75 1.46 35.35
CA VAL A 504 22.14 0.08 35.66
C VAL A 504 23.08 0.18 36.85
N ASP A 505 22.66 -0.38 37.99
CA ASP A 505 23.40 -0.26 39.25
C ASP A 505 23.84 1.18 39.53
N ASP A 506 25.14 1.38 39.79
CA ASP A 506 25.78 2.67 40.06
C ASP A 506 26.46 3.29 38.83
N LEU A 507 26.20 2.76 37.63
CA LEU A 507 26.73 3.33 36.39
C LEU A 507 26.06 4.69 36.09
N PRO A 508 26.71 5.56 35.29
CA PRO A 508 26.12 6.84 34.89
C PRO A 508 24.71 6.67 34.34
N HIS A 509 23.80 7.54 34.78
CA HIS A 509 22.44 7.57 34.25
C HIS A 509 22.47 8.08 32.81
N GLU A 510 21.66 7.50 31.92
CA GLU A 510 21.64 7.85 30.51
C GLU A 510 20.20 8.18 30.07
N PRO A 511 20.00 9.19 29.20
CA PRO A 511 18.70 9.43 28.58
C PRO A 511 18.26 8.22 27.75
N VAL A 512 17.03 7.75 28.00
CA VAL A 512 16.43 6.61 27.27
C VAL A 512 15.29 7.02 26.35
N THR A 513 14.71 8.20 26.55
CA THR A 513 13.64 8.73 25.69
C THR A 513 13.75 10.25 25.62
N TRP A 514 13.65 10.81 24.41
CA TRP A 514 13.65 12.25 24.20
C TRP A 514 12.87 12.63 22.94
N THR A 515 12.55 13.91 22.84
CA THR A 515 12.05 14.52 21.60
C THR A 515 13.12 15.40 20.97
N ASN A 516 13.04 15.63 19.67
CA ASN A 516 13.88 16.57 18.95
C ASN A 516 13.10 17.20 17.79
N THR A 517 13.65 18.25 17.18
CA THR A 517 13.22 18.74 15.86
C THR A 517 14.41 18.61 14.92
N HIS A 518 14.28 17.85 13.83
CA HIS A 518 15.39 17.69 12.90
C HIS A 518 15.54 18.92 11.98
N SER A 519 16.63 19.00 11.22
CA SER A 519 16.98 20.18 10.40
C SER A 519 15.89 20.64 9.41
N GLY A 520 15.12 19.72 8.83
CA GLY A 520 13.95 20.03 8.00
C GLY A 520 12.69 20.52 8.75
N GLY A 521 12.71 20.59 10.09
CA GLY A 521 11.60 21.10 10.91
C GLY A 521 10.58 20.07 11.39
N GLY A 522 10.78 18.77 11.09
CA GLY A 522 9.88 17.71 11.52
C GLY A 522 10.15 17.26 12.95
N ARG A 523 9.07 16.83 13.64
CA ARG A 523 9.16 16.28 14.99
C ARG A 523 9.87 14.94 15.00
N VAL A 524 10.69 14.73 16.01
CA VAL A 524 11.33 13.46 16.28
C VAL A 524 10.96 12.98 17.68
N PHE A 525 10.57 11.72 17.78
CA PHE A 525 10.48 10.98 19.02
C PHE A 525 11.48 9.83 18.95
N TYR A 526 12.43 9.78 19.87
CA TYR A 526 13.38 8.67 19.99
C TYR A 526 13.25 7.99 21.34
N THR A 527 13.33 6.65 21.33
CA THR A 527 13.57 5.88 22.55
C THR A 527 14.66 4.82 22.32
N SER A 528 15.59 4.70 23.27
CA SER A 528 16.56 3.61 23.30
C SER A 528 15.93 2.31 23.80
N LEU A 529 14.61 2.25 24.00
CA LEU A 529 13.86 1.04 24.35
C LEU A 529 13.37 0.31 23.09
N GLY A 530 12.94 -0.94 23.22
CA GLY A 530 12.43 -1.76 22.10
C GLY A 530 13.13 -3.11 21.93
N HIS A 531 13.65 -3.68 23.02
CA HIS A 531 13.97 -5.11 23.06
C HIS A 531 12.67 -5.94 22.88
N PRO A 532 12.70 -7.16 22.32
CA PRO A 532 11.50 -8.00 22.19
C PRO A 532 10.62 -8.07 23.45
N ASP A 533 11.24 -8.26 24.62
CA ASP A 533 10.51 -8.33 25.89
C ASP A 533 9.88 -7.00 26.30
N ASP A 534 10.41 -5.86 25.85
CA ASP A 534 9.80 -4.57 26.14
C ASP A 534 8.42 -4.47 25.49
N PHE A 535 8.21 -5.11 24.32
CA PHE A 535 6.88 -5.16 23.68
C PHE A 535 5.84 -5.93 24.52
N GLN A 536 6.26 -6.73 25.51
CA GLN A 536 5.33 -7.37 26.46
C GLN A 536 4.90 -6.40 27.58
N LEU A 537 5.63 -5.29 27.78
CA LEU A 537 5.33 -4.31 28.82
C LEU A 537 4.23 -3.34 28.33
N PRO A 538 3.10 -3.22 29.04
CA PRO A 538 2.07 -2.23 28.71
C PRO A 538 2.62 -0.80 28.66
N ALA A 539 3.58 -0.47 29.54
CA ALA A 539 4.22 0.84 29.57
C ALA A 539 4.99 1.14 28.27
N PHE A 540 5.75 0.20 27.73
CA PHE A 540 6.48 0.43 26.48
C PHE A 540 5.54 0.49 25.26
N ARG A 541 4.55 -0.41 25.17
CA ARG A 541 3.52 -0.35 24.14
C ARG A 541 2.80 1.01 24.15
N ARG A 542 2.47 1.52 25.35
CA ARG A 542 1.87 2.84 25.54
C ARG A 542 2.80 3.98 25.12
N LEU A 543 4.07 3.93 25.50
CA LEU A 543 5.06 4.92 25.13
C LEU A 543 5.22 5.01 23.59
N LEU A 544 5.35 3.86 22.92
CA LEU A 544 5.51 3.81 21.46
C LEU A 544 4.26 4.29 20.72
N LEU A 545 3.06 3.94 21.23
CA LEU A 545 1.78 4.45 20.72
C LEU A 545 1.76 5.98 20.81
N ASN A 546 1.94 6.52 22.01
CA ASN A 546 1.91 7.96 22.24
C ASN A 546 2.95 8.69 21.38
N GLY A 547 4.18 8.15 21.33
CA GLY A 547 5.28 8.58 20.47
C GLY A 547 4.87 8.76 19.01
N THR A 548 4.20 7.74 18.48
CA THR A 548 3.74 7.71 17.09
C THR A 548 2.67 8.76 16.81
N TYR A 549 1.65 8.86 17.67
CA TYR A 549 0.58 9.85 17.51
C TYR A 549 1.12 11.28 17.63
N TRP A 550 1.93 11.56 18.65
CA TRP A 550 2.50 12.87 18.87
C TRP A 550 3.42 13.30 17.71
N ALA A 551 4.30 12.42 17.24
CA ALA A 551 5.18 12.71 16.11
C ALA A 551 4.34 13.06 14.87
N ALA A 552 3.32 12.23 14.60
CA ALA A 552 2.36 12.45 13.53
C ALA A 552 1.46 13.68 13.75
N GLY A 553 1.43 14.30 14.93
CA GLY A 553 0.58 15.45 15.22
C GLY A 553 -0.89 15.13 15.36
N LEU A 554 -1.18 13.92 15.84
CA LEU A 554 -2.51 13.47 16.20
C LEU A 554 -2.66 13.52 17.73
N GLU A 555 -3.89 13.63 18.21
CA GLU A 555 -4.17 13.50 19.64
C GLU A 555 -3.91 12.06 20.08
N VAL A 556 -3.22 11.89 21.21
CA VAL A 556 -2.94 10.58 21.78
C VAL A 556 -4.25 9.94 22.27
N PRO A 557 -4.60 8.70 21.84
CA PRO A 557 -5.81 8.04 22.31
C PRO A 557 -5.79 7.86 23.83
N ARG A 558 -6.86 8.26 24.52
CA ARG A 558 -7.00 8.10 25.98
C ARG A 558 -7.44 6.69 26.40
N GLU A 559 -7.89 5.91 25.44
CA GLU A 559 -8.41 4.56 25.63
C GLU A 559 -7.28 3.59 26.02
N ALA A 560 -7.61 2.56 26.81
CA ALA A 560 -6.68 1.48 27.08
C ALA A 560 -6.33 0.73 25.79
N MET A 561 -5.06 0.33 25.65
CA MET A 561 -4.57 -0.36 24.45
C MET A 561 -5.17 -1.75 24.25
N ASP A 562 -5.43 -2.45 25.37
CA ASP A 562 -5.95 -3.81 25.36
C ASP A 562 -7.50 -3.76 25.41
N ARG A 563 -8.13 -3.34 24.30
CA ARG A 563 -9.58 -3.45 24.16
C ARG A 563 -9.96 -4.90 23.91
N GLN A 564 -10.87 -5.44 24.72
CA GLN A 564 -11.59 -6.65 24.35
C GLN A 564 -12.42 -6.37 23.09
N PRO A 565 -12.59 -7.37 22.19
CA PRO A 565 -13.56 -7.27 21.10
C PRO A 565 -14.91 -6.81 21.65
N PRO A 566 -15.66 -5.96 20.93
CA PRO A 566 -17.04 -5.68 21.32
C PRO A 566 -17.78 -7.00 21.50
N ALA A 567 -18.52 -7.15 22.61
CA ALA A 567 -19.30 -8.35 22.85
C ALA A 567 -20.27 -8.54 21.68
N THR A 568 -20.19 -9.68 20.99
CA THR A 568 -21.13 -10.01 19.91
C THR A 568 -22.55 -9.88 20.47
N PRO A 569 -23.42 -9.04 19.87
CA PRO A 569 -24.83 -9.04 20.23
C PRO A 569 -25.36 -10.47 20.06
N ALA A 570 -26.12 -10.96 21.04
CA ALA A 570 -26.78 -12.25 20.89
C ALA A 570 -27.64 -12.21 19.61
N PRO A 571 -27.64 -13.27 18.78
CA PRO A 571 -28.45 -13.31 17.57
C PRO A 571 -29.92 -13.04 17.94
N ASP A 572 -30.55 -12.06 17.30
CA ASP A 572 -31.98 -11.81 17.45
C ASP A 572 -32.71 -13.08 17.02
N ALA A 573 -33.47 -13.67 17.94
CA ALA A 573 -34.17 -14.94 17.75
C ALA A 573 -35.43 -14.76 16.87
N ARG A 574 -35.31 -14.02 15.77
CA ARG A 574 -36.41 -13.73 14.84
C ARG A 574 -35.94 -13.91 13.40
N GLY A 575 -36.33 -15.04 12.81
CA GLY A 575 -36.51 -15.14 11.36
C GLY A 575 -35.70 -16.21 10.63
N ALA A 576 -35.58 -17.43 11.16
CA ALA A 576 -35.46 -18.60 10.29
C ALA A 576 -36.88 -19.07 9.94
N ASN A 577 -37.37 -18.63 8.79
CA ASN A 577 -38.41 -19.30 7.99
C ASN A 577 -38.37 -18.78 6.56
#